data_AF-A0A4P2PUB9-F1
#
_entry.id   AF-A0A4P2PUB9-F1
#
_cell.length_a   1.000
_cell.length_b   1.000
_cell.length_c   1.000
_cell.angle_alpha   90.00
_cell.angle_beta   90.00
_cell.angle_gamma   90.00
#
_symmetry.space_group_name_H-M   'P 1'
#
loop_
_entity.id
_entity.type
_entity.pdbx_description
1 polymer ?
#
loop_
_entity_poly.entity_id
_entity_poly.type
_entity_poly.pdbx_seq_one_letter_code
_entity_poly.pdbx_strand_id
1 'polypeptide(L)'
;MSSREPSGEPRSRPSEPASEPGSGGGRAAPGASQGRAARWGVRARAVVVLLALALSLGAVAAVAFQRYVSVHLRAPPKVPTCVRGARVALRKPVEASGTEPRLTAAGETVYLTPGEDRAVACAFQLDEALSRRLAGALAEHDPDQRAARLLEVVRDHVPAEPAHDRVAVAAYMMASAALRALPAEVPAVRAASESLEQVHACRFRTRRPCSTRPSLPALVWLAGIPAALSWLALLGIGLAASAARYRRRDPRPDPG
;
A
#
# COMPACT_ATOMS: atom_id res chain seq x y z
N MET A 1 -3.70 -39.29 16.79
CA MET A 1 -3.33 -40.50 16.03
C MET A 1 -2.92 -40.08 14.63
N SER A 2 -1.63 -40.18 14.31
CA SER A 2 -1.08 -40.66 13.03
C SER A 2 0.39 -40.26 12.98
N SER A 3 1.22 -41.16 13.50
CA SER A 3 2.67 -41.17 13.38
C SER A 3 3.07 -41.45 11.93
N ARG A 4 4.13 -40.81 11.43
CA ARG A 4 5.08 -41.38 10.46
C ARG A 4 6.25 -40.42 10.23
N GLU A 5 7.37 -40.71 10.88
CA GLU A 5 8.69 -40.63 10.25
C GLU A 5 8.92 -41.93 9.43
N PRO A 6 9.81 -41.89 8.42
CA PRO A 6 11.06 -42.63 8.65
C PRO A 6 12.32 -41.98 8.05
N SER A 7 13.35 -41.99 8.90
CA SER A 7 14.74 -42.44 8.71
C SER A 7 15.17 -43.00 7.34
N GLY A 8 16.37 -42.59 6.88
CA GLY A 8 17.11 -43.20 5.77
C GLY A 8 18.56 -42.71 5.68
N GLU A 9 19.48 -43.62 6.06
CA GLU A 9 20.93 -43.51 6.27
C GLU A 9 21.82 -43.36 5.01
N PRO A 10 23.15 -43.16 5.17
CA PRO A 10 24.08 -42.66 4.15
C PRO A 10 24.69 -43.77 3.29
N ARG A 11 25.21 -43.41 2.10
CA ARG A 11 26.05 -44.29 1.28
C ARG A 11 27.42 -43.66 1.01
N SER A 12 28.40 -44.20 1.73
CA SER A 12 29.67 -44.77 1.28
C SER A 12 30.31 -44.29 -0.03
N ARG A 13 31.56 -43.83 0.11
CA ARG A 13 32.66 -43.87 -0.88
C ARG A 13 32.77 -45.28 -1.51
N PRO A 14 33.38 -45.40 -2.70
CA PRO A 14 34.76 -45.88 -2.69
C PRO A 14 35.69 -45.35 -3.82
N SER A 15 36.99 -45.43 -3.49
CA SER A 15 38.15 -45.70 -4.36
C SER A 15 38.85 -44.58 -5.15
N GLU A 16 40.04 -44.25 -4.65
CA GLU A 16 41.26 -43.94 -5.42
C GLU A 16 41.50 -44.96 -6.55
N PRO A 17 42.18 -44.54 -7.61
CA PRO A 17 43.51 -45.11 -7.83
C PRO A 17 44.63 -44.06 -7.88
N ALA A 18 45.79 -44.54 -7.42
CA ALA A 18 47.09 -43.90 -7.40
C ALA A 18 47.74 -43.80 -8.79
N SER A 19 48.77 -42.93 -8.83
CA SER A 19 49.94 -42.96 -9.73
C SER A 19 49.79 -42.32 -11.11
N GLU A 20 50.39 -41.14 -11.32
CA GLU A 20 51.79 -41.02 -11.79
C GLU A 20 52.26 -39.54 -11.82
N PRO A 21 53.55 -39.27 -11.58
CA PRO A 21 54.14 -37.93 -11.60
C PRO A 21 54.59 -37.56 -13.03
N GLY A 22 53.71 -36.88 -13.76
CA GLY A 22 54.05 -36.24 -15.04
C GLY A 22 54.85 -34.96 -14.84
N SER A 23 56.17 -35.10 -14.66
CA SER A 23 57.16 -34.02 -14.80
C SER A 23 57.25 -33.55 -16.25
N GLY A 24 56.29 -32.73 -16.67
CA GLY A 24 56.27 -32.03 -17.95
C GLY A 24 56.63 -30.57 -17.76
N GLY A 25 57.93 -30.26 -17.77
CA GLY A 25 58.48 -28.90 -17.80
C GLY A 25 58.14 -28.18 -19.11
N GLY A 26 56.89 -27.76 -19.28
CA GLY A 26 56.51 -26.77 -20.25
C GLY A 26 56.82 -25.39 -19.70
N ARG A 27 57.93 -24.77 -20.15
CA ARG A 27 58.18 -23.33 -20.00
C ARG A 27 57.03 -22.57 -20.65
N ALA A 28 55.96 -22.32 -19.89
CA ALA A 28 54.93 -21.38 -20.25
C ALA A 28 55.53 -19.98 -20.20
N ALA A 29 55.55 -19.31 -21.35
CA ALA A 29 55.98 -17.93 -21.48
C ALA A 29 55.29 -17.05 -20.41
N PRO A 30 56.04 -16.27 -19.60
CA PRO A 30 55.51 -15.55 -18.44
C PRO A 30 54.66 -14.30 -18.78
N GLY A 31 54.15 -14.17 -20.01
CA GLY A 31 53.52 -12.94 -20.49
C GLY A 31 51.99 -12.92 -20.59
N ALA A 32 51.31 -14.07 -20.67
CA ALA A 32 49.90 -14.10 -21.11
C ALA A 32 48.85 -14.32 -19.99
N SER A 33 49.24 -14.84 -18.83
CA SER A 33 48.34 -15.13 -17.71
C SER A 33 48.10 -13.92 -16.77
N GLN A 34 49.09 -13.03 -16.64
CA GLN A 34 48.97 -11.82 -15.80
C GLN A 34 47.89 -10.85 -16.31
N GLY A 35 47.73 -10.74 -17.64
CA GLY A 35 46.73 -9.84 -18.24
C GLY A 35 45.27 -10.28 -18.02
N ARG A 36 45.01 -11.58 -17.82
CA ARG A 36 43.64 -12.09 -17.57
C ARG A 36 43.22 -11.92 -16.11
N ALA A 37 44.13 -12.14 -15.16
CA ALA A 37 43.85 -11.97 -13.72
C ALA A 37 43.55 -10.50 -13.36
N ALA A 38 44.32 -9.55 -13.92
CA ALA A 38 44.08 -8.12 -13.69
C ALA A 38 42.71 -7.65 -14.21
N ARG A 39 42.30 -8.12 -15.40
CA ARG A 39 40.99 -7.78 -16.00
C ARG A 39 39.81 -8.40 -15.24
N TRP A 40 40.00 -9.57 -14.62
CA TRP A 40 39.00 -10.17 -13.74
C TRP A 40 38.79 -9.36 -12.46
N GLY A 41 39.87 -8.84 -11.86
CA GLY A 41 39.79 -7.98 -10.68
C GLY A 41 39.02 -6.68 -10.93
N VAL A 42 39.25 -6.02 -12.08
CA VAL A 42 38.55 -4.77 -12.42
C VAL A 42 37.06 -4.99 -12.66
N ARG A 43 36.67 -6.06 -13.38
CA ARG A 43 35.26 -6.39 -13.64
C ARG A 43 34.52 -6.79 -12.37
N ALA A 44 35.16 -7.57 -11.49
CA ALA A 44 34.58 -7.93 -10.19
C ALA A 44 34.35 -6.70 -9.32
N ARG A 45 35.32 -5.78 -9.24
CA ARG A 45 35.18 -4.51 -8.51
C ARG A 45 34.04 -3.65 -9.08
N ALA A 46 33.93 -3.53 -10.41
CA ALA A 46 32.85 -2.77 -11.03
C ALA A 46 31.46 -3.35 -10.71
N VAL A 47 31.29 -4.68 -10.75
CA VAL A 47 30.04 -5.36 -10.37
C VAL A 47 29.70 -5.11 -8.90
N VAL A 48 30.69 -5.21 -8.00
CA VAL A 48 30.50 -4.93 -6.56
C VAL A 48 30.08 -3.47 -6.34
N VAL A 49 30.73 -2.52 -7.00
CA VAL A 49 30.38 -1.09 -6.91
C VAL A 49 28.95 -0.83 -7.41
N LEU A 50 28.58 -1.38 -8.57
CA LEU A 50 27.22 -1.25 -9.11
C LEU A 50 26.17 -1.84 -8.18
N LEU A 51 26.45 -3.00 -7.58
CA LEU A 51 25.56 -3.61 -6.59
C LEU A 51 25.43 -2.76 -5.34
N ALA A 52 26.54 -2.27 -4.78
CA ALA A 52 26.52 -1.39 -3.60
C ALA A 52 25.76 -0.08 -3.87
N LEU A 53 25.92 0.49 -5.07
CA LEU A 53 25.20 1.69 -5.49
C LEU A 53 23.71 1.41 -5.68
N ALA A 54 23.35 0.29 -6.32
CA ALA A 54 21.95 -0.12 -6.48
C ALA A 54 21.24 -0.33 -5.13
N LEU A 55 21.91 -0.99 -4.18
CA LEU A 55 21.36 -1.25 -2.85
C LEU A 55 21.24 0.03 -2.01
N SER A 56 22.26 0.89 -2.01
CA SER A 56 22.25 2.12 -1.20
C SER A 56 21.21 3.13 -1.71
N LEU A 57 21.18 3.41 -3.02
CA LEU A 57 20.18 4.30 -3.61
C LEU A 57 18.77 3.69 -3.54
N GLY A 58 18.65 2.38 -3.74
CA GLY A 58 17.39 1.66 -3.56
C GLY A 58 16.83 1.80 -2.15
N ALA A 59 17.68 1.68 -1.12
CA ALA A 59 17.26 1.85 0.28
C ALA A 59 16.78 3.29 0.56
N VAL A 60 17.49 4.31 0.07
CA VAL A 60 17.09 5.72 0.24
C VAL A 60 15.75 5.99 -0.45
N ALA A 61 15.59 5.54 -1.70
CA ALA A 61 14.34 5.67 -2.43
C ALA A 61 13.18 4.96 -1.73
N ALA A 62 13.42 3.74 -1.22
CA ALA A 62 12.42 2.97 -0.48
C ALA A 62 11.98 3.65 0.81
N VAL A 63 12.91 4.19 1.61
CA VAL A 63 12.59 4.91 2.85
C VAL A 63 11.82 6.20 2.54
N ALA A 64 12.25 6.97 1.53
CA ALA A 64 11.55 8.19 1.11
C ALA A 64 10.13 7.88 0.62
N PHE A 65 9.98 6.83 -0.20
CA PHE A 65 8.69 6.37 -0.67
C PHE A 65 7.80 5.86 0.47
N GLN A 66 8.35 5.11 1.42
CA GLN A 66 7.60 4.59 2.57
C GLN A 66 7.09 5.72 3.46
N ARG A 67 7.90 6.74 3.72
CA ARG A 67 7.45 7.95 4.43
C ARG A 67 6.32 8.64 3.68
N TYR A 68 6.48 8.83 2.37
CA TYR A 68 5.43 9.41 1.53
C TYR A 68 4.12 8.61 1.59
N VAL A 69 4.20 7.28 1.44
CA VAL A 69 3.02 6.39 1.49
C VAL A 69 2.35 6.43 2.85
N SER A 70 3.12 6.43 3.94
CA SER A 70 2.61 6.47 5.31
C SER A 70 1.81 7.74 5.63
N VAL A 71 2.15 8.86 4.98
CA VAL A 71 1.50 10.15 5.21
C VAL A 71 0.38 10.39 4.19
N HIS A 72 0.64 10.16 2.91
CA HIS A 72 -0.24 10.60 1.81
C HIS A 72 -1.03 9.50 1.12
N LEU A 73 -0.65 8.23 1.29
CA LEU A 73 -1.28 7.07 0.63
C LEU A 73 -1.71 5.99 1.65
N ARG A 74 -2.30 6.44 2.76
CA ARG A 74 -2.81 5.56 3.81
C ARG A 74 -3.89 4.64 3.28
N ALA A 75 -3.76 3.34 3.53
CA ALA A 75 -4.82 2.38 3.22
C ALA A 75 -6.02 2.63 4.15
N PRO A 76 -7.26 2.58 3.65
CA PRO A 76 -8.43 2.72 4.51
C PRO A 76 -8.46 1.54 5.51
N PRO A 77 -8.64 1.79 6.82
CA PRO A 77 -8.74 0.73 7.80
C PRO A 77 -9.95 -0.19 7.57
N LYS A 78 -9.88 -1.40 8.14
CA LYS A 78 -11.03 -2.32 8.18
C LYS A 78 -12.17 -1.66 8.96
N VAL A 79 -13.33 -1.60 8.33
CA VAL A 79 -14.52 -0.97 8.88
C VAL A 79 -15.26 -1.95 9.80
N PRO A 80 -15.67 -1.53 11.02
CA PRO A 80 -16.52 -2.33 11.90
C PRO A 80 -17.83 -2.76 11.25
N THR A 81 -18.38 -3.89 11.69
CA THR A 81 -19.66 -4.42 11.20
C THR A 81 -20.82 -3.45 11.48
N CYS A 82 -20.82 -2.76 12.63
CA CYS A 82 -21.87 -1.80 12.96
C CYS A 82 -21.98 -0.69 11.91
N VAL A 83 -20.85 -0.18 11.39
CA VAL A 83 -20.83 0.90 10.38
C VAL A 83 -21.41 0.42 9.06
N ARG A 84 -21.15 -0.84 8.69
CA ARG A 84 -21.75 -1.44 7.49
C ARG A 84 -23.28 -1.53 7.64
N GLY A 85 -23.75 -1.95 8.82
CA GLY A 85 -25.18 -1.98 9.14
C GLY A 85 -25.82 -0.58 9.11
N ALA A 86 -25.18 0.39 9.77
CA ALA A 86 -25.59 1.80 9.76
C ALA A 86 -25.68 2.36 8.35
N ARG A 87 -24.66 2.11 7.51
CA ARG A 87 -24.64 2.52 6.10
C ARG A 87 -25.83 1.99 5.31
N VAL A 88 -26.23 0.73 5.54
CA VAL A 88 -27.39 0.14 4.86
C VAL A 88 -28.69 0.77 5.39
N ALA A 89 -28.78 0.98 6.70
CA ALA A 89 -29.96 1.58 7.32
C ALA A 89 -30.20 3.03 6.86
N LEU A 90 -29.13 3.84 6.75
CA LEU A 90 -29.17 5.23 6.32
C LEU A 90 -29.52 5.45 4.84
N ARG A 91 -29.49 4.40 4.00
CA ARG A 91 -29.84 4.54 2.56
C ARG A 91 -31.32 4.61 2.29
N LYS A 92 -32.16 4.22 3.26
CA LYS A 92 -33.60 4.25 3.09
C LYS A 92 -34.07 5.70 3.27
N PRO A 93 -34.80 6.28 2.30
CA PRO A 93 -35.35 7.61 2.46
C PRO A 93 -36.27 7.63 3.68
N VAL A 94 -36.20 8.72 4.43
CA VAL A 94 -36.98 8.93 5.65
C VAL A 94 -38.27 9.65 5.26
N GLU A 95 -39.42 8.99 5.38
CA GLU A 95 -40.73 9.60 5.15
C GLU A 95 -41.42 10.08 6.45
N ALA A 96 -40.89 9.72 7.62
CA ALA A 96 -41.52 9.99 8.91
C ALA A 96 -40.55 10.60 9.92
N SER A 97 -41.10 11.47 10.79
CA SER A 97 -40.39 12.03 11.95
C SER A 97 -39.88 10.91 12.86
N GLY A 98 -38.66 11.07 13.38
CA GLY A 98 -38.03 10.12 14.28
C GLY A 98 -38.78 9.92 15.59
N THR A 99 -38.54 8.79 16.25
CA THR A 99 -39.10 8.49 17.59
C THR A 99 -38.04 8.31 18.66
N GLU A 100 -36.77 8.14 18.26
CA GLU A 100 -35.68 7.82 19.18
C GLU A 100 -34.95 9.09 19.64
N PRO A 101 -34.96 9.43 20.95
CA PRO A 101 -34.34 10.64 21.45
C PRO A 101 -32.81 10.52 21.52
N ARG A 102 -32.09 11.54 21.02
CA ARG A 102 -30.63 11.65 21.09
C ARG A 102 -30.20 13.07 21.46
N LEU A 103 -29.12 13.17 22.22
CA LEU A 103 -28.49 14.47 22.53
C LEU A 103 -27.55 14.90 21.39
N THR A 104 -27.72 16.13 20.94
CA THR A 104 -26.84 16.78 19.96
C THR A 104 -25.58 17.35 20.63
N ALA A 105 -24.64 17.83 19.82
CA ALA A 105 -23.45 18.53 20.33
C ALA A 105 -23.81 19.84 21.06
N ALA A 106 -24.96 20.44 20.75
CA ALA A 106 -25.48 21.63 21.43
C ALA A 106 -26.24 21.31 22.73
N GLY A 107 -26.42 20.03 23.07
CA GLY A 107 -27.19 19.60 24.24
C GLY A 107 -28.70 19.51 24.02
N GLU A 108 -29.17 19.74 22.80
CA GLU A 108 -30.58 19.60 22.44
C GLU A 108 -30.96 18.13 22.26
N THR A 109 -32.20 17.77 22.58
CA THR A 109 -32.74 16.43 22.30
C THR A 109 -33.42 16.43 20.94
N VAL A 110 -32.91 15.63 20.01
CA VAL A 110 -33.48 15.42 18.67
C VAL A 110 -34.05 14.02 18.54
N TYR A 111 -35.06 13.86 17.69
CA TYR A 111 -35.69 12.57 17.43
C TYR A 111 -35.22 12.03 16.09
N LEU A 112 -34.62 10.86 16.12
CA LEU A 112 -34.05 10.20 14.94
C LEU A 112 -34.90 9.03 14.51
N THR A 113 -34.86 8.72 13.22
CA THR A 113 -35.45 7.48 12.71
C THR A 113 -34.67 6.26 13.21
N PRO A 114 -35.24 5.06 13.21
CA PRO A 114 -34.52 3.85 13.62
C PRO A 114 -33.22 3.59 12.82
N GLY A 115 -33.13 4.07 11.59
CA GLY A 115 -31.92 3.95 10.77
C GLY A 115 -30.83 4.93 11.18
N GLU A 116 -31.21 6.19 11.43
CA GLU A 116 -30.34 7.24 11.93
C GLU A 116 -29.87 6.96 13.36
N ASP A 117 -30.76 6.47 14.22
CA ASP A 117 -30.45 6.06 15.59
C ASP A 117 -29.35 5.00 15.63
N ARG A 118 -29.46 3.94 14.82
CA ARG A 118 -28.43 2.90 14.70
C ARG A 118 -27.09 3.47 14.23
N ALA A 119 -27.11 4.46 13.33
CA ALA A 119 -25.90 5.11 12.87
C ALA A 119 -25.25 5.92 14.00
N VAL A 120 -26.03 6.70 14.75
CA VAL A 120 -25.55 7.46 15.91
C VAL A 120 -25.06 6.54 17.02
N ALA A 121 -25.75 5.44 17.30
CA ALA A 121 -25.33 4.43 18.27
C ALA A 121 -24.00 3.76 17.87
N CYS A 122 -23.83 3.42 16.59
CA CYS A 122 -22.55 2.90 16.09
C CYS A 122 -21.44 3.97 16.12
N ALA A 123 -21.76 5.23 15.81
CA ALA A 123 -20.82 6.34 15.95
C ALA A 123 -20.37 6.51 17.40
N PHE A 124 -21.27 6.37 18.37
CA PHE A 124 -20.97 6.52 19.80
C PHE A 124 -19.97 5.46 20.30
N GLN A 125 -20.03 4.24 19.75
CA GLN A 125 -19.04 3.19 20.04
C GLN A 125 -17.63 3.51 19.51
N LEU A 126 -17.51 4.44 18.57
CA LEU A 126 -16.25 4.84 17.96
C LEU A 126 -15.71 6.13 18.56
N ASP A 127 -16.57 7.13 18.68
CA ASP A 127 -16.26 8.46 19.19
C ASP A 127 -17.55 9.19 19.59
N GLU A 128 -17.63 9.59 20.86
CA GLU A 128 -18.82 10.27 21.41
C GLU A 128 -19.05 11.66 20.81
N ALA A 129 -17.98 12.40 20.51
CA ALA A 129 -18.12 13.73 19.92
C ALA A 129 -18.69 13.64 18.49
N LEU A 130 -18.23 12.67 17.70
CA LEU A 130 -18.77 12.34 16.39
C LEU A 130 -20.24 11.99 16.47
N SER A 131 -20.66 11.14 17.43
CA SER A 131 -22.06 10.72 17.53
C SER A 131 -23.01 11.88 17.80
N ARG A 132 -22.64 12.80 18.70
CA ARG A 132 -23.45 13.98 19.03
C ARG A 132 -23.57 14.94 17.84
N ARG A 133 -22.48 15.13 17.09
CA ARG A 133 -22.45 15.98 15.89
C ARG A 133 -23.21 15.35 14.73
N LEU A 134 -23.07 14.05 14.54
CA LEU A 134 -23.83 13.29 13.55
C LEU A 134 -25.34 13.30 13.87
N ALA A 135 -25.72 13.17 15.14
CA ALA A 135 -27.12 13.29 15.55
C ALA A 135 -27.72 14.65 15.18
N GLY A 136 -26.99 15.74 15.46
CA GLY A 136 -27.41 17.08 15.05
C GLY A 136 -27.54 17.22 13.53
N ALA A 137 -26.56 16.71 12.77
CA ALA A 137 -26.61 16.75 11.32
C ALA A 137 -27.78 15.93 10.73
N LEU A 138 -28.09 14.75 11.28
CA LEU A 138 -29.18 13.89 10.82
C LEU A 138 -30.56 14.41 11.22
N ALA A 139 -30.66 15.21 12.28
CA ALA A 139 -31.91 15.83 12.70
C ALA A 139 -32.32 17.05 11.85
N GLU A 140 -31.42 17.58 11.02
CA GLU A 140 -31.71 18.73 10.15
C GLU A 140 -32.75 18.34 9.10
N HIS A 141 -33.84 19.08 8.93
CA HIS A 141 -34.92 18.67 8.02
C HIS A 141 -34.72 19.20 6.61
N ASP A 142 -34.06 20.36 6.48
CA ASP A 142 -33.77 20.95 5.19
C ASP A 142 -32.63 20.19 4.49
N PRO A 143 -32.81 19.73 3.24
CA PRO A 143 -31.83 18.88 2.56
C PRO A 143 -30.50 19.61 2.29
N ASP A 144 -30.56 20.93 2.02
CA ASP A 144 -29.36 21.74 1.78
C ASP A 144 -28.53 21.87 3.06
N GLN A 145 -29.18 22.23 4.17
CA GLN A 145 -28.54 22.35 5.48
C GLN A 145 -28.05 20.99 5.99
N ARG A 146 -28.85 19.93 5.86
CA ARG A 146 -28.45 18.56 6.24
C ARG A 146 -27.19 18.15 5.49
N ALA A 147 -27.13 18.40 4.18
CA ALA A 147 -25.96 18.08 3.38
C ALA A 147 -24.71 18.87 3.81
N ALA A 148 -24.86 20.17 4.08
CA ALA A 148 -23.78 21.01 4.58
C ALA A 148 -23.26 20.55 5.95
N ARG A 149 -24.17 20.25 6.89
CA ARG A 149 -23.84 19.74 8.23
C ARG A 149 -23.13 18.39 8.17
N LEU A 150 -23.59 17.46 7.33
CA LEU A 150 -22.92 16.16 7.16
C LEU A 150 -21.49 16.32 6.63
N LEU A 151 -21.26 17.25 5.70
CA LEU A 151 -19.92 17.56 5.22
C LEU A 151 -19.06 18.20 6.32
N GLU A 152 -19.60 19.16 7.08
CA GLU A 152 -18.95 19.81 8.23
C GLU A 152 -18.48 18.78 9.25
N VAL A 153 -19.34 17.80 9.60
CA VAL A 153 -19.01 16.70 10.51
C VAL A 153 -17.78 15.91 10.04
N VAL A 154 -17.65 15.62 8.75
CA VAL A 154 -16.52 14.84 8.24
C VAL A 154 -15.26 15.70 8.08
N ARG A 155 -15.40 16.95 7.66
CA ARG A 155 -14.28 17.84 7.32
C ARG A 155 -13.66 18.49 8.56
N ASP A 156 -14.48 19.05 9.43
CA ASP A 156 -14.06 19.99 10.47
C ASP A 156 -14.02 19.34 11.86
N HIS A 157 -14.58 18.13 11.97
CA HIS A 157 -14.83 17.49 13.25
C HIS A 157 -14.21 16.10 13.40
N VAL A 158 -13.64 15.55 12.34
CA VAL A 158 -12.83 14.33 12.38
C VAL A 158 -11.35 14.71 12.33
N PRO A 159 -10.56 14.44 13.40
CA PRO A 159 -9.16 14.80 13.42
C PRO A 159 -8.34 14.15 12.29
N ALA A 160 -7.35 14.86 11.74
CA ALA A 160 -6.60 14.44 10.55
C ALA A 160 -5.57 13.33 10.83
N GLU A 161 -5.25 13.08 12.10
CA GLU A 161 -4.18 12.17 12.51
C GLU A 161 -4.50 10.70 12.18
N PRO A 162 -3.48 9.86 11.94
CA PRO A 162 -3.67 8.43 11.65
C PRO A 162 -4.41 7.64 12.74
N ALA A 163 -4.29 8.05 14.01
CA ALA A 163 -4.99 7.43 15.12
C ALA A 163 -6.53 7.46 14.94
N HIS A 164 -7.05 8.46 14.23
CA HIS A 164 -8.48 8.67 14.00
C HIS A 164 -8.96 8.13 12.65
N ASP A 165 -8.15 7.36 11.92
CA ASP A 165 -8.52 6.88 10.58
C ASP A 165 -9.74 5.94 10.59
N ARG A 166 -9.95 5.18 11.67
CA ARG A 166 -11.16 4.35 11.82
C ARG A 166 -12.42 5.22 11.95
N VAL A 167 -12.35 6.27 12.77
CA VAL A 167 -13.42 7.26 12.95
C VAL A 167 -13.70 7.97 11.63
N ALA A 168 -12.66 8.36 10.90
CA ALA A 168 -12.78 9.03 9.61
C ALA A 168 -13.46 8.20 8.53
N VAL A 169 -13.08 6.92 8.37
CA VAL A 169 -13.77 6.03 7.43
C VAL A 169 -15.22 5.81 7.85
N ALA A 170 -15.49 5.64 9.15
CA ALA A 170 -16.86 5.48 9.64
C ALA A 170 -17.72 6.71 9.36
N ALA A 171 -17.24 7.90 9.70
CA ALA A 171 -17.91 9.17 9.44
C ALA A 171 -18.18 9.36 7.94
N TYR A 172 -17.19 9.11 7.07
CA TYR A 172 -17.37 9.14 5.62
C TYR A 172 -18.45 8.15 5.14
N MET A 173 -18.43 6.90 5.63
CA MET A 173 -19.40 5.89 5.20
C MET A 173 -20.83 6.21 5.64
N MET A 174 -21.00 6.78 6.84
CA MET A 174 -22.31 7.19 7.34
C MET A 174 -22.80 8.45 6.63
N ALA A 175 -21.99 9.50 6.52
CA ALA A 175 -22.35 10.73 5.83
C ALA A 175 -22.64 10.49 4.34
N SER A 176 -21.83 9.69 3.64
CA SER A 176 -22.11 9.33 2.24
C SER A 176 -23.37 8.49 2.05
N ALA A 177 -23.77 7.70 3.05
CA ALA A 177 -25.04 6.97 3.01
C ALA A 177 -26.23 7.89 3.24
N ALA A 178 -26.13 8.77 4.24
CA ALA A 178 -27.16 9.77 4.54
C ALA A 178 -27.37 10.73 3.36
N LEU A 179 -26.30 11.25 2.75
CA LEU A 179 -26.39 12.11 1.54
C LEU A 179 -27.09 11.41 0.37
N ARG A 180 -26.94 10.09 0.22
CA ARG A 180 -27.60 9.31 -0.85
C ARG A 180 -29.10 9.10 -0.62
N ALA A 181 -29.58 9.30 0.61
CA ALA A 181 -31.00 9.24 0.91
C ALA A 181 -31.70 10.60 0.67
N LEU A 182 -30.94 11.66 0.40
CA LEU A 182 -31.48 12.99 0.07
C LEU A 182 -31.78 13.12 -1.43
N PRO A 183 -32.67 14.04 -1.83
CA PRO A 183 -32.99 14.28 -3.24
C PRO A 183 -31.76 14.72 -4.04
N ALA A 184 -31.47 14.05 -5.15
CA ALA A 184 -30.26 14.26 -5.96
C ALA A 184 -30.34 15.49 -6.90
N GLU A 185 -31.56 16.02 -7.05
CA GLU A 185 -31.90 17.23 -7.81
C GLU A 185 -31.43 18.48 -7.09
N VAL A 186 -31.22 18.39 -5.77
CA VAL A 186 -30.77 19.47 -4.92
C VAL A 186 -29.26 19.72 -5.12
N PRO A 187 -28.84 20.91 -5.61
CA PRO A 187 -27.45 21.16 -5.97
C PRO A 187 -26.49 21.11 -4.78
N ALA A 188 -26.92 21.50 -3.57
CA ALA A 188 -26.06 21.44 -2.39
C ALA A 188 -25.75 20.00 -1.98
N VAL A 189 -26.70 19.06 -2.14
CA VAL A 189 -26.48 17.63 -1.87
C VAL A 189 -25.40 17.07 -2.79
N ARG A 190 -25.43 17.41 -4.08
CA ARG A 190 -24.41 16.99 -5.05
C ARG A 190 -23.05 17.58 -4.73
N ALA A 191 -22.99 18.89 -4.47
CA ALA A 191 -21.75 19.58 -4.10
C ALA A 191 -21.15 19.02 -2.80
N ALA A 192 -21.98 18.71 -1.80
CA ALA A 192 -21.55 18.08 -0.55
C ALA A 192 -21.02 16.66 -0.79
N SER A 193 -21.68 15.86 -1.62
CA SER A 193 -21.21 14.51 -1.98
C SER A 193 -19.85 14.54 -2.69
N GLU A 194 -19.66 15.45 -3.65
CA GLU A 194 -18.38 15.61 -4.35
C GLU A 194 -17.26 16.06 -3.40
N SER A 195 -17.55 17.04 -2.55
CA SER A 195 -16.62 17.52 -1.52
C SER A 195 -16.24 16.40 -0.54
N LEU A 196 -17.21 15.60 -0.12
CA LEU A 196 -17.00 14.47 0.78
C LEU A 196 -16.14 13.37 0.13
N GLU A 197 -16.34 13.09 -1.16
CA GLU A 197 -15.47 12.19 -1.93
C GLU A 197 -14.06 12.74 -2.05
N GLN A 198 -13.89 14.05 -2.26
CA GLN A 198 -12.57 14.69 -2.33
C GLN A 198 -11.84 14.61 -0.98
N VAL A 199 -12.51 14.91 0.13
CA VAL A 199 -11.96 14.76 1.50
C VAL A 199 -11.48 13.31 1.72
N HIS A 200 -12.31 12.33 1.37
CA HIS A 200 -11.96 10.91 1.51
C HIS A 200 -10.80 10.48 0.59
N ALA A 201 -10.78 10.95 -0.66
CA ALA A 201 -9.72 10.67 -1.62
C ALA A 201 -8.37 11.29 -1.23
N CYS A 202 -8.41 12.43 -0.56
CA CYS A 202 -7.22 13.09 -0.04
C CYS A 202 -6.67 12.42 1.21
N ARG A 203 -7.54 11.91 2.08
CA ARG A 203 -7.11 11.19 3.29
C ARG A 203 -6.59 9.78 3.02
N PHE A 204 -7.28 9.03 2.16
CA PHE A 204 -6.98 7.62 1.91
C PHE A 204 -6.55 7.36 0.46
N ARG A 205 -5.83 6.25 0.27
CA ARG A 205 -5.52 5.72 -1.06
C ARG A 205 -6.79 5.15 -1.69
N THR A 206 -7.50 6.01 -2.42
CA THR A 206 -8.66 5.64 -3.25
C THR A 206 -8.30 5.65 -4.74
N ARG A 207 -9.27 5.29 -5.60
CA ARG A 207 -9.10 5.40 -7.07
C ARG A 207 -9.24 6.84 -7.57
N ARG A 208 -9.84 7.76 -6.80
CA ARG A 208 -10.02 9.16 -7.18
C ARG A 208 -8.72 9.94 -6.94
N PRO A 209 -8.33 10.86 -7.83
CA PRO A 209 -7.20 11.75 -7.60
C PRO A 209 -7.52 12.75 -6.47
N CYS A 210 -6.51 13.18 -5.75
CA CYS A 210 -6.61 14.26 -4.77
C CYS A 210 -5.77 15.45 -5.26
N SER A 211 -6.40 16.61 -5.39
CA SER A 211 -5.74 17.84 -5.88
C SER A 211 -4.67 18.38 -4.92
N THR A 212 -4.81 18.13 -3.61
CA THR A 212 -3.87 18.61 -2.58
C THR A 212 -2.76 17.62 -2.27
N ARG A 213 -2.76 16.43 -2.90
CA ARG A 213 -1.72 15.42 -2.66
C ARG A 213 -0.41 15.88 -3.31
N PRO A 214 0.70 16.03 -2.56
CA PRO A 214 1.97 16.40 -3.15
C PRO A 214 2.43 15.31 -4.14
N SER A 215 3.16 15.71 -5.17
CA SER A 215 3.82 14.77 -6.08
C SER A 215 4.82 13.88 -5.33
N LEU A 216 5.23 12.78 -5.95
CA LEU A 216 6.23 11.89 -5.37
C LEU A 216 7.52 12.67 -5.08
N PRO A 217 8.17 12.47 -3.91
CA PRO A 217 9.38 13.21 -3.56
C PRO A 217 10.45 13.03 -4.63
N ALA A 218 11.13 14.11 -5.01
CA ALA A 218 12.19 14.07 -6.03
C ALA A 218 13.27 13.02 -5.71
N LEU A 219 13.57 12.78 -4.42
CA LEU A 219 14.48 11.73 -3.97
C LEU A 219 14.10 10.33 -4.47
N VAL A 220 12.81 10.02 -4.57
CA VAL A 220 12.35 8.72 -5.09
C VAL A 220 12.74 8.57 -6.55
N TRP A 221 12.65 9.64 -7.34
CA TRP A 221 13.08 9.63 -8.75
C TRP A 221 14.59 9.66 -8.90
N LEU A 222 15.27 10.56 -8.18
CA LEU A 222 16.72 10.76 -8.27
C LEU A 222 17.52 9.56 -7.77
N ALA A 223 17.06 8.86 -6.74
CA ALA A 223 17.71 7.65 -6.25
C ALA A 223 17.13 6.38 -6.91
N GLY A 224 15.83 6.35 -7.21
CA GLY A 224 15.18 5.19 -7.81
C GLY A 224 15.60 4.91 -9.25
N ILE A 225 15.73 5.94 -10.10
CA ILE A 225 16.13 5.74 -11.51
C ILE A 225 17.55 5.15 -11.59
N PRO A 226 18.60 5.71 -10.95
CA PRO A 226 19.93 5.12 -11.01
C PRO A 226 20.01 3.74 -10.37
N ALA A 227 19.25 3.47 -9.30
CA ALA A 227 19.15 2.15 -8.70
C ALA A 227 18.57 1.13 -9.69
N ALA A 228 17.48 1.48 -10.38
CA ALA A 228 16.87 0.64 -11.40
C ALA A 228 17.79 0.39 -12.59
N LEU A 229 18.48 1.43 -13.08
CA LEU A 229 19.47 1.30 -14.16
C LEU A 229 20.65 0.41 -13.75
N SER A 230 21.12 0.52 -12.51
CA SER A 230 22.18 -0.33 -11.97
C SER A 230 21.74 -1.79 -11.88
N TRP A 231 20.50 -2.05 -11.44
CA TRP A 231 19.90 -3.38 -11.47
C TRP A 231 19.78 -3.96 -12.87
N LEU A 232 19.33 -3.16 -13.85
CA LEU A 232 19.26 -3.57 -15.25
C LEU A 232 20.65 -3.90 -15.82
N ALA A 233 21.66 -3.11 -15.49
CA ALA A 233 23.04 -3.39 -15.88
C ALA A 233 23.55 -4.71 -15.28
N LEU A 234 23.29 -4.95 -13.99
CA LEU A 234 23.65 -6.21 -13.32
C LEU A 234 22.93 -7.43 -13.93
N LEU A 235 21.63 -7.29 -14.23
CA LEU A 235 20.85 -8.32 -14.92
C LEU A 235 21.44 -8.60 -16.32
N GLY A 236 21.80 -7.56 -17.08
CA GLY A 236 22.45 -7.70 -18.37
C GLY A 236 23.79 -8.44 -18.29
N ILE A 237 24.63 -8.11 -17.30
CA ILE A 237 25.90 -8.80 -17.05
C ILE A 237 25.66 -10.28 -16.69
N GLY A 238 24.66 -10.56 -15.84
CA GLY A 238 24.29 -11.92 -15.45
C GLY A 238 23.81 -12.77 -16.63
N LEU A 239 22.94 -12.22 -17.47
CA LEU A 239 22.43 -12.87 -18.68
C LEU A 239 23.54 -13.12 -19.71
N ALA A 240 24.45 -12.15 -19.93
CA ALA A 240 25.59 -12.34 -20.82
C ALA A 240 26.53 -13.45 -20.31
N ALA A 241 26.77 -13.50 -19.00
CA ALA A 241 27.61 -14.53 -18.39
C ALA A 241 26.96 -15.93 -18.47
N SER A 242 25.64 -16.05 -18.27
CA SER A 242 24.92 -17.32 -18.39
C SER A 242 24.89 -17.82 -19.84
N ALA A 243 24.60 -16.95 -20.81
CA ALA A 243 24.64 -17.28 -22.23
C ALA A 243 26.03 -17.78 -22.69
N ALA A 244 27.11 -17.14 -22.20
CA ALA A 244 28.47 -17.57 -22.48
C ALA A 244 28.80 -18.95 -21.89
N ARG A 245 28.24 -19.30 -20.72
CA ARG A 245 28.37 -20.64 -20.14
C ARG A 245 27.57 -21.68 -20.92
N TYR A 246 26.37 -21.33 -21.38
CA TYR A 246 25.52 -22.22 -22.17
C TYR A 246 26.17 -22.59 -23.51
N ARG A 247 26.68 -21.60 -24.27
CA ARG A 247 27.40 -21.84 -25.54
C ARG A 247 28.64 -22.73 -25.40
N ARG A 248 29.27 -22.76 -24.22
CA ARG A 248 30.42 -23.65 -23.95
C ARG A 248 30.01 -25.09 -23.63
N ARG A 249 28.74 -25.32 -23.30
CA ARG A 249 28.19 -26.63 -22.94
C ARG A 249 27.48 -27.35 -24.09
N ASP A 250 27.19 -26.70 -25.20
CA ASP A 250 26.75 -27.36 -26.43
C ASP A 250 27.99 -27.80 -27.24
N PRO A 251 28.45 -29.06 -27.12
CA PRO A 251 29.28 -29.63 -28.16
C PRO A 251 28.43 -29.67 -29.41
N ARG A 252 28.86 -29.00 -30.48
CA ARG A 252 28.22 -29.19 -31.79
C ARG A 252 28.27 -30.70 -32.10
N PRO A 253 27.14 -31.35 -32.45
CA PRO A 253 27.22 -32.69 -33.00
C PRO A 253 28.06 -32.60 -34.28
N ASP A 254 29.11 -33.41 -34.36
CA ASP A 254 29.89 -33.56 -35.59
C ASP A 254 28.91 -33.98 -36.71
N PRO A 255 28.83 -33.23 -37.81
CA PRO A 255 28.11 -33.69 -38.98
C PRO A 255 28.93 -34.82 -39.59
N GLY A 256 28.56 -36.07 -39.26
CA GLY A 256 29.02 -37.28 -39.92
C GLY A 256 28.48 -37.41 -41.33
#